data_AF-A0A6G9SIX1-F1
#
_entry.id   AF-A0A6G9SIX1-F1
#
_cell.length_a   1.000
_cell.length_b   1.000
_cell.length_c   1.000
_cell.angle_alpha   90.00
_cell.angle_beta   90.00
_cell.angle_gamma   90.00
#
_symmetry.space_group_name_H-M   'P 1'
#
loop_
_entity.id
_entity.type
_entity.pdbx_description
1 polymer ?
#
loop_
_entity_poly.entity_id
_entity_poly.type
_entity_poly.pdbx_seq_one_letter_code
_entity_poly.pdbx_strand_id
1 'polypeptide(L)'
;MANSLMVIYPYRISQTWVFDDEYMGLAQEPFISGTPEIVDTLVQDVAHVDEGFKLVFSAYPFPGYQVELFWLRVENNGHWYSWSQKKMQGWLCPALLNYFNQPPNKIYCKAESLYS
;
A
#
# COMPACT_ATOMS: atom_id res chain seq x y z
N MET A 1 15.99 9.62 12.51
CA MET A 1 14.52 9.46 12.36
C MET A 1 14.23 7.97 12.30
N ALA A 2 13.28 7.50 13.10
CA ALA A 2 13.01 6.07 13.23
C ALA A 2 12.43 5.52 11.92
N ASN A 3 12.87 4.33 11.54
CA ASN A 3 12.27 3.54 10.47
C ASN A 3 10.94 3.00 11.02
N SER A 4 9.86 3.79 10.91
CA SER A 4 8.53 3.34 11.32
C SER A 4 7.99 2.41 10.25
N LEU A 5 7.93 1.12 10.56
CA LEU A 5 7.18 0.17 9.76
C LEU A 5 5.70 0.36 10.10
N MET A 6 4.91 0.67 9.09
CA MET A 6 3.46 0.74 9.19
C MET A 6 2.87 -0.55 8.64
N VAL A 7 1.72 -0.94 9.18
CA VAL A 7 1.05 -2.18 8.83
C VAL A 7 -0.43 -1.91 8.69
N ILE A 8 -1.00 -2.37 7.59
CA ILE A 8 -2.45 -2.46 7.38
C ILE A 8 -2.80 -3.88 6.94
N TYR A 9 -4.08 -4.21 6.98
CA TYR A 9 -4.60 -5.54 6.66
C TYR A 9 -5.65 -5.46 5.55
N PRO A 10 -5.23 -5.35 4.27
CA PRO A 10 -6.20 -5.28 3.20
C PRO A 10 -6.96 -6.58 3.00
N TYR A 11 -8.22 -6.45 2.59
CA TYR A 11 -9.14 -7.55 2.26
C TYR A 11 -10.04 -7.14 1.09
N ARG A 12 -10.81 -8.11 0.54
CA ARG A 12 -11.69 -7.86 -0.61
C ARG A 12 -13.14 -7.60 -0.19
N ILE A 13 -13.73 -6.54 -0.72
CA ILE A 13 -15.18 -6.33 -0.77
C ILE A 13 -15.57 -6.09 -2.22
N SER A 14 -16.52 -6.88 -2.75
CA SER A 14 -17.04 -6.69 -4.12
C SER A 14 -15.93 -6.54 -5.18
N GLN A 15 -14.87 -7.37 -5.07
CA GLN A 15 -13.68 -7.38 -5.93
C GLN A 15 -12.73 -6.17 -5.80
N THR A 16 -12.95 -5.29 -4.82
CA THR A 16 -12.06 -4.16 -4.53
C THR A 16 -11.26 -4.43 -3.27
N TRP A 17 -9.96 -4.11 -3.31
CA TRP A 17 -9.12 -4.13 -2.12
C TRP A 17 -9.45 -2.92 -1.25
N VAL A 18 -9.82 -3.18 0.00
CA VAL A 18 -10.08 -2.18 1.03
C VAL A 18 -9.30 -2.51 2.29
N PHE A 19 -9.16 -1.56 3.20
CA PHE A 19 -8.60 -1.82 4.52
C PHE A 19 -9.27 -0.94 5.58
N ASP A 20 -9.16 -1.36 6.83
CA ASP A 20 -9.59 -0.61 8.00
C ASP A 20 -8.36 -0.18 8.83
N ASP A 21 -8.45 0.98 9.46
CA ASP A 21 -7.55 1.42 10.53
C ASP A 21 -8.33 2.32 11.50
N GLU A 22 -8.76 1.74 12.63
CA GLU A 22 -9.56 2.44 13.64
C GLU A 22 -8.81 3.62 14.27
N TYR A 23 -7.48 3.54 14.42
CA TYR A 23 -6.67 4.62 15.00
C TYR A 23 -6.63 5.84 14.09
N MET A 24 -6.74 5.61 12.77
CA MET A 24 -6.78 6.65 11.76
C MET A 24 -8.20 7.01 11.31
N GLY A 25 -9.23 6.38 11.90
CA GLY A 25 -10.63 6.59 11.56
C GLY A 25 -11.00 6.13 10.14
N LEU A 26 -10.26 5.16 9.59
CA LEU A 26 -10.47 4.62 8.25
C LEU A 26 -11.30 3.34 8.34
N ALA A 27 -12.43 3.33 7.62
CA ALA A 27 -13.31 2.18 7.51
C ALA A 27 -13.57 1.87 6.04
N GLN A 28 -13.21 0.66 5.62
CA GLN A 28 -13.30 0.16 4.24
C GLN A 28 -12.66 1.13 3.23
N GLU A 29 -11.53 1.74 3.60
CA GLU A 29 -10.83 2.68 2.73
C GLU A 29 -10.35 1.93 1.47
N PRO A 30 -10.82 2.31 0.28
CA PRO A 30 -10.54 1.56 -0.92
C PRO A 30 -9.22 1.97 -1.56
N PHE A 31 -8.50 0.99 -2.09
CA PHE A 31 -7.51 1.28 -3.12
C PHE A 31 -8.22 1.58 -4.43
N ILE A 32 -7.83 2.66 -5.11
CA ILE A 32 -8.43 3.06 -6.40
C ILE A 32 -7.34 3.51 -7.39
N SER A 33 -7.73 3.67 -8.65
CA SER A 33 -6.93 4.31 -9.70
C SER A 33 -5.51 3.73 -9.84
N GLY A 34 -5.39 2.50 -10.34
CA GLY A 34 -4.10 1.84 -10.61
C GLY A 34 -3.46 1.17 -9.38
N THR A 35 -3.83 1.60 -8.17
CA THR A 35 -3.34 0.98 -6.94
C THR A 35 -3.87 -0.45 -6.74
N PRO A 36 -5.14 -0.78 -7.05
CA PRO A 36 -5.61 -2.18 -7.01
C PRO A 36 -4.76 -3.14 -7.82
N GLU A 37 -4.35 -2.73 -9.03
CA GLU A 37 -3.54 -3.55 -9.92
C GLU A 37 -2.11 -3.73 -9.38
N ILE A 38 -1.56 -2.69 -8.75
CA ILE A 38 -0.28 -2.79 -8.02
C ILE A 38 -0.41 -3.79 -6.87
N VAL A 39 -1.51 -3.74 -6.11
CA VAL A 39 -1.78 -4.68 -5.02
C VAL A 39 -1.89 -6.10 -5.56
N ASP A 40 -2.72 -6.34 -6.59
CA ASP A 40 -2.86 -7.66 -7.23
C ASP A 40 -1.51 -8.23 -7.68
N THR A 41 -0.65 -7.39 -8.25
CA THR A 41 0.71 -7.80 -8.68
C THR A 41 1.61 -8.10 -7.48
N LEU A 42 1.52 -7.31 -6.41
CA LEU A 42 2.33 -7.50 -5.20
C LEU A 42 1.97 -8.80 -4.46
N VAL A 43 0.70 -9.19 -4.50
CA VAL A 43 0.18 -10.34 -3.75
C VAL A 43 0.03 -11.63 -4.56
N GLN A 44 0.47 -11.64 -5.82
CA GLN A 44 0.28 -12.78 -6.74
C GLN A 44 0.79 -14.13 -6.18
N ASP A 45 1.83 -14.09 -5.34
CA ASP A 45 2.48 -15.27 -4.75
C ASP A 45 2.14 -15.45 -3.25
N VAL A 46 1.18 -14.68 -2.73
CA VAL A 46 0.73 -14.77 -1.33
C VAL A 46 -0.33 -15.86 -1.20
N ALA A 47 -0.05 -16.86 -0.37
CA ALA A 47 -1.01 -17.93 -0.07
C ALA A 47 -2.26 -17.36 0.64
N HIS A 48 -3.43 -17.94 0.37
CA HIS A 48 -4.70 -17.58 1.02
C HIS A 48 -5.08 -16.08 0.94
N VAL A 49 -4.62 -15.37 -0.09
CA VAL A 49 -4.78 -13.90 -0.21
C VAL A 49 -6.25 -13.44 -0.24
N ASP A 50 -7.18 -14.30 -0.66
CA ASP A 50 -8.62 -13.98 -0.67
C ASP A 50 -9.19 -13.80 0.75
N GLU A 51 -8.51 -14.30 1.78
CA GLU A 51 -8.83 -14.08 3.20
C GLU A 51 -8.23 -12.76 3.75
N GLY A 52 -7.55 -12.00 2.89
CA GLY A 52 -6.79 -10.82 3.26
C GLY A 52 -5.30 -11.10 3.42
N PHE A 53 -4.52 -10.05 3.59
CA PHE A 53 -3.06 -10.14 3.75
C PHE A 53 -2.53 -9.02 4.62
N LYS A 54 -1.31 -9.18 5.12
CA LYS A 54 -0.61 -8.14 5.88
C LYS A 54 0.23 -7.31 4.91
N LEU A 55 -0.03 -6.01 4.83
CA LEU A 55 0.78 -5.08 4.06
C LEU A 55 1.66 -4.26 4.99
N VAL A 56 2.97 -4.49 4.93
CA VAL A 56 3.99 -3.70 5.63
C VAL A 56 4.53 -2.65 4.69
N PHE A 57 4.64 -1.40 5.13
CA PHE A 57 5.21 -0.33 4.32
C PHE A 57 6.03 0.68 5.13
N SER A 58 6.97 1.37 4.47
CA SER A 58 7.83 2.39 5.08
C SER A 58 8.37 3.38 4.04
N ALA A 59 8.74 4.58 4.50
CA ALA A 59 9.50 5.55 3.69
C ALA A 59 10.98 5.18 3.52
N TYR A 60 11.48 4.23 4.31
CA TYR A 60 12.86 3.74 4.28
C TYR A 60 12.90 2.24 3.96
N PRO A 61 13.97 1.75 3.32
CA PRO A 61 14.11 0.33 3.05
C PRO A 61 14.17 -0.47 4.37
N PHE A 62 13.64 -1.70 4.33
CA PHE A 62 13.65 -2.63 5.45
C PHE A 62 13.89 -4.06 4.98
N PRO A 63 14.47 -4.96 5.80
CA PRO A 63 14.78 -6.32 5.36
C PRO A 63 13.57 -7.04 4.76
N GLY A 64 13.72 -7.51 3.52
CA GLY A 64 12.69 -8.29 2.83
C GLY A 64 11.55 -7.47 2.20
N TYR A 65 11.70 -6.16 2.01
CA TYR A 65 10.78 -5.41 1.14
C TYR A 65 10.76 -6.03 -0.27
N GLN A 66 9.59 -6.00 -0.92
CA GLN A 66 9.38 -6.60 -2.24
C GLN A 66 9.33 -5.55 -3.37
N VAL A 67 8.84 -4.35 -3.06
CA VAL A 67 8.64 -3.29 -4.04
C VAL A 67 9.10 -1.94 -3.51
N GLU A 68 9.63 -1.12 -4.42
CA GLU A 68 9.88 0.31 -4.23
C GLU A 68 8.94 1.10 -5.15
N LEU A 69 8.11 1.94 -4.55
CA LEU A 69 7.23 2.87 -5.23
C LEU A 69 7.84 4.26 -5.21
N PHE A 70 7.93 4.93 -6.35
CA PHE A 70 8.52 6.26 -6.49
C PHE A 70 7.42 7.31 -6.65
N TRP A 71 7.46 8.37 -5.84
CA TRP A 71 6.53 9.48 -5.98
C TRP A 71 6.67 10.15 -7.35
N LEU A 72 5.54 10.49 -7.97
CA LEU A 72 5.48 11.12 -9.28
C LEU A 72 4.95 12.55 -9.22
N ARG A 73 3.70 12.70 -8.75
CA ARG A 73 2.98 13.97 -8.75
C ARG A 73 1.83 13.94 -7.75
N VAL A 74 1.35 15.13 -7.41
CA VAL A 74 0.05 15.32 -6.74
C VAL A 74 -1.05 15.50 -7.78
N GLU A 75 -2.22 14.92 -7.54
CA GLU A 75 -3.40 15.07 -8.39
C GLU A 75 -4.66 14.79 -7.55
N ASN A 76 -5.69 15.62 -7.68
CA ASN A 76 -6.96 15.50 -6.94
C ASN A 76 -6.76 15.25 -5.42
N ASN A 77 -5.85 16.01 -4.80
CA ASN A 77 -5.44 15.91 -3.39
C ASN A 77 -4.74 14.60 -2.96
N GLY A 78 -4.57 13.62 -3.84
CA GLY A 78 -3.76 12.43 -3.57
C GLY A 78 -2.43 12.44 -4.32
N HIS A 79 -1.71 11.33 -4.21
CA HIS A 79 -0.33 11.21 -4.66
C HIS A 79 -0.16 9.99 -5.56
N TRP A 80 0.33 10.24 -6.78
CA TRP A 80 0.69 9.19 -7.71
C TRP A 80 2.07 8.63 -7.39
N TYR A 81 2.16 7.31 -7.37
CA TYR A 81 3.39 6.56 -7.22
C TYR A 81 3.60 5.59 -8.38
N SER A 82 4.86 5.34 -8.72
CA SER A 82 5.28 4.45 -9.81
C SER A 82 5.99 3.21 -9.29
N TRP A 83 5.57 2.04 -9.76
CA TRP A 83 6.37 0.82 -9.72
C TRP A 83 7.13 0.68 -11.04
N SER A 84 8.33 1.24 -11.10
CA SER A 84 9.12 1.33 -12.34
C SER A 84 9.39 -0.01 -13.02
N GLN A 85 9.68 -1.07 -12.24
CA GLN A 85 10.00 -2.40 -12.78
C GLN A 85 8.81 -3.04 -13.51
N LYS A 86 7.58 -2.78 -13.06
CA LYS A 86 6.34 -3.31 -13.65
C LYS A 86 5.65 -2.32 -14.59
N LYS A 87 6.17 -1.09 -14.71
CA LYS A 87 5.58 0.03 -15.47
C LYS A 87 4.15 0.36 -15.03
N MET A 88 3.88 0.25 -13.74
CA MET A 88 2.57 0.52 -13.15
C MET A 88 2.59 1.83 -12.38
N GLN A 89 1.44 2.50 -12.31
CA GLN A 89 1.24 3.69 -11.49
C GLN A 89 -0.03 3.51 -10.68
N GLY A 90 -0.01 3.97 -9.43
CA GLY A 90 -1.16 3.94 -8.55
C GLY A 90 -1.32 5.27 -7.84
N TRP A 91 -2.56 5.72 -7.70
CA TRP A 91 -2.91 6.88 -6.91
C TRP A 91 -3.21 6.48 -5.48
N LEU A 92 -2.57 7.12 -4.52
CA LEU A 92 -2.82 6.98 -3.10
C LEU A 92 -3.59 8.20 -2.60
N CYS A 93 -4.69 7.95 -1.88
CA CYS A 93 -5.55 8.97 -1.34
C CYS A 93 -4.86 9.80 -0.25
N PRO A 94 -5.48 10.92 0.19
CA PRO A 94 -4.95 11.74 1.28
C PRO A 94 -4.74 10.95 2.59
N ALA A 95 -5.42 9.81 2.79
CA ALA A 95 -5.22 8.95 3.96
C ALA A 95 -3.78 8.44 4.10
N LEU A 96 -2.97 8.50 3.04
CA LEU A 96 -1.52 8.30 3.10
C LEU A 96 -0.87 9.15 4.20
N LEU A 97 -1.35 10.37 4.40
CA LEU A 97 -0.80 11.32 5.38
C LEU A 97 -1.19 10.99 6.83
N ASN A 98 -2.10 10.04 7.06
CA ASN A 98 -2.32 9.48 8.40
C ASN A 98 -1.11 8.64 8.86
N TYR A 99 -0.33 8.13 7.91
CA TYR A 99 0.85 7.29 8.15
C TYR A 99 2.17 8.07 8.00
N PHE A 100 2.17 9.15 7.22
CA PHE A 100 3.36 9.94 6.93
C PHE A 100 3.11 11.44 7.15
N ASN A 101 4.03 12.14 7.81
CA ASN A 101 3.96 13.59 7.99
C ASN A 101 3.91 14.38 6.66
N GLN A 102 4.49 13.81 5.60
CA GLN A 102 4.48 14.36 4.25
C GLN A 102 4.56 13.19 3.25
N PRO A 103 4.14 13.36 1.98
CA PRO A 103 4.23 12.31 0.98
C PRO A 103 5.71 11.90 0.81
N PRO A 104 6.07 10.65 1.12
CA PRO A 104 7.47 10.24 1.00
C PRO A 104 7.85 10.09 -0.47
N ASN A 105 9.08 10.46 -0.83
CA ASN A 105 9.59 10.30 -2.20
C ASN A 105 9.63 8.83 -2.65
N LYS A 106 9.71 7.92 -1.69
CA LYS A 106 9.66 6.47 -1.91
C LYS A 106 8.81 5.78 -0.86
N ILE A 107 8.11 4.72 -1.25
CA ILE A 107 7.45 3.80 -0.33
C ILE A 107 7.97 2.40 -0.64
N TYR A 108 8.50 1.74 0.38
CA TYR A 108 8.92 0.35 0.36
C TYR A 108 7.77 -0.48 0.91
N CYS A 109 7.35 -1.54 0.20
CA CYS A 109 6.25 -2.40 0.66
C CYS A 109 6.63 -3.87 0.67
N LYS A 110 5.97 -4.63 1.53
CA LYS A 110 5.98 -6.09 1.60
C LYS A 110 4.58 -6.59 1.91
N ALA A 111 4.08 -7.55 1.14
CA ALA A 111 2.89 -8.32 1.44
C ALA A 111 3.26 -9.68 2.05
N GLU A 112 2.53 -10.08 3.09
CA GLU A 112 2.69 -11.36 3.77
C GLU A 112 1.33 -12.02 3.95
N SER A 113 1.28 -13.34 3.83
CA SER A 113 0.10 -14.14 4.18
C SER A 113 -0.23 -13.95 5.67
N LEU A 114 -1.51 -13.97 6.02
CA LEU A 114 -1.95 -14.01 7.43
C LEU A 114 -1.70 -15.37 8.08
N TYR A 115 -1.49 -16.40 7.26
CA TYR A 115 -1.25 -17.78 7.68
C TYR A 115 0.15 -18.23 7.27
N SER A 116 0.80 -18.98 8.16
CA SER A 116 2.15 -19.52 7.98
C SER A 116 2.15 -20.92 7.37
#